data_AF-A0A327ZUV6-F1
#
_entry.id   AF-A0A327ZUV6-F1
#
_cell.length_a   1.000
_cell.length_b   1.000
_cell.length_c   1.000
_cell.angle_alpha   90.00
_cell.angle_beta   90.00
_cell.angle_gamma   90.00
#
_symmetry.space_group_name_H-M   'P 1'
#
loop_
_entity.id
_entity.type
_entity.pdbx_description
1 polymer ?
#
loop_
_entity_poly.entity_id
_entity_poly.type
_entity_poly.pdbx_seq_one_letter_code
_entity_poly.pdbx_strand_id
1 'polypeptide(L)'
;MGEAYRRFWNLTFVNDERDTRFQFWSSMLIQFILLLLFTGIFTFLFTNRFLLSFVWLLVFLIGFMVIIWPTASAAMRRVNDVGINSSLFKSMRFLYSILLLGGALIYLLKIFFNIKLLEISHFNAYMMMVFSSYIIFILWYCTLPSNRYNGYNSLKELNK
;
A
#
# COMPACT_ATOMS: atom_id res chain seq x y z
N MET A 1 -12.46 -8.53 16.84
CA MET A 1 -11.59 -7.62 16.05
C MET A 1 -10.10 -7.91 16.24
N GLY A 2 -9.61 -8.10 17.48
CA GLY A 2 -8.18 -8.37 17.72
C GLY A 2 -7.60 -9.59 17.00
N GLU A 3 -8.31 -10.72 16.97
CA GLU A 3 -7.86 -11.93 16.25
C GLU A 3 -7.82 -11.74 14.74
N ALA A 4 -8.80 -11.02 14.16
CA ALA A 4 -8.83 -10.71 12.73
C ALA A 4 -7.64 -9.81 12.33
N TYR A 5 -7.32 -8.81 13.15
CA TYR A 5 -6.17 -7.93 12.90
C TYR A 5 -4.83 -8.65 13.07
N ARG A 6 -4.71 -9.52 14.09
CA ARG A 6 -3.53 -10.38 14.28
C ARG A 6 -3.34 -11.32 13.09
N ARG A 7 -4.42 -11.94 12.60
CA ARG A 7 -4.39 -12.79 11.41
C ARG A 7 -3.99 -11.99 10.17
N PHE A 8 -4.57 -10.82 9.97
CA PHE A 8 -4.23 -9.92 8.87
C PHE A 8 -2.73 -9.58 8.85
N TRP A 9 -2.14 -9.33 10.03
CA TRP A 9 -0.69 -9.12 10.18
C TRP A 9 0.14 -10.38 9.93
N ASN A 10 -0.28 -11.55 10.42
CA ASN A 10 0.43 -12.80 10.16
C ASN A 10 0.46 -13.12 8.66
N LEU A 11 -0.67 -12.91 7.99
CA LEU A 11 -0.82 -13.09 6.55
C LEU A 11 0.03 -12.12 5.72
N THR A 12 0.49 -11.02 6.31
CA THR A 12 1.42 -10.11 5.67
C THR A 12 2.73 -10.80 5.30
N PHE A 13 3.18 -11.76 6.13
CA PHE A 13 4.44 -12.48 5.98
C PHE A 13 4.28 -13.93 5.52
N VAL A 14 3.05 -14.46 5.57
CA VAL A 14 2.73 -15.84 5.20
C VAL A 14 1.64 -15.84 4.13
N ASN A 15 1.93 -16.44 2.96
CA ASN A 15 1.05 -16.40 1.79
C ASN A 15 -0.03 -17.50 1.75
N ASP A 16 -0.06 -18.40 2.73
CA ASP A 16 -0.81 -19.67 2.62
C ASP A 16 -2.31 -19.57 2.96
N GLU A 17 -2.73 -18.55 3.72
CA GLU A 17 -4.13 -18.42 4.13
C GLU A 17 -4.85 -17.23 3.48
N ARG A 18 -6.16 -17.39 3.26
CA ARG A 18 -7.03 -16.38 2.65
C ARG A 18 -7.84 -15.63 3.69
N ASP A 19 -7.89 -14.31 3.54
CA ASP A 19 -8.82 -13.46 4.28
C ASP A 19 -10.22 -13.49 3.65
N THR A 20 -11.23 -13.65 4.49
CA THR A 20 -12.62 -13.34 4.10
C THR A 20 -12.77 -11.83 3.94
N ARG A 21 -13.66 -11.37 3.04
CA ARG A 21 -13.88 -9.92 2.82
C ARG A 21 -14.20 -9.18 4.13
N PHE A 22 -14.97 -9.80 5.02
CA PHE A 22 -15.34 -9.23 6.31
C PHE A 22 -14.13 -9.04 7.27
N GLN A 23 -13.23 -10.02 7.33
CA GLN A 23 -12.00 -9.96 8.14
C GLN A 23 -10.99 -8.94 7.58
N PHE A 24 -10.96 -8.78 6.25
CA PHE A 24 -10.14 -7.79 5.57
C PHE A 24 -10.58 -6.35 5.87
N TRP A 25 -11.87 -6.02 5.70
CA TRP A 25 -12.35 -4.64 5.78
C TRP A 25 -12.15 -4.00 7.16
N SER A 26 -12.41 -4.76 8.22
CA SER A 26 -12.19 -4.28 9.59
C SER A 26 -10.70 -4.02 9.86
N SER A 27 -9.81 -4.92 9.43
CA SER A 27 -8.36 -4.77 9.57
C SER A 27 -7.80 -3.62 8.74
N MET A 28 -8.36 -3.41 7.53
CA MET A 28 -8.04 -2.29 6.65
C MET A 28 -8.48 -0.94 7.20
N LEU A 29 -9.65 -0.87 7.83
CA LEU A 29 -10.10 0.34 8.50
C LEU A 29 -9.13 0.72 9.62
N ILE A 30 -8.67 -0.27 10.40
CA ILE A 30 -7.66 -0.07 11.44
C ILE A 30 -6.36 0.46 10.84
N GLN A 31 -5.86 -0.12 9.74
CA GLN A 31 -4.66 0.40 9.06
C GLN A 31 -4.84 1.81 8.52
N PHE A 32 -6.03 2.14 8.01
CA PHE A 32 -6.32 3.49 7.53
C PHE A 32 -6.32 4.51 8.67
N ILE A 33 -6.90 4.16 9.82
CA ILE A 33 -6.88 5.01 11.02
C ILE A 33 -5.44 5.18 11.52
N LEU A 34 -4.64 4.11 11.56
CA LEU A 34 -3.23 4.18 11.92
C LEU A 34 -2.45 5.07 10.95
N LEU A 35 -2.72 4.98 9.65
CA LEU A 35 -2.13 5.86 8.64
C LEU A 35 -2.48 7.32 8.92
N LEU A 36 -3.76 7.64 9.16
CA LEU A 36 -4.22 9.00 9.47
C LEU A 36 -3.58 9.55 10.76
N LEU A 37 -3.50 8.74 11.82
CA LEU A 37 -2.89 9.15 13.08
C LEU A 37 -1.38 9.39 12.91
N PHE A 38 -0.68 8.45 12.27
CA PHE A 38 0.75 8.55 12.02
C PHE A 38 1.09 9.79 11.18
N THR A 39 0.37 9.96 10.08
CA THR A 39 0.52 11.13 9.20
C THR A 39 0.17 12.45 9.89
N GLY A 40 -0.90 12.49 10.69
CA GLY A 40 -1.29 13.65 11.49
C GLY A 40 -0.23 14.06 12.52
N ILE A 41 0.35 13.10 13.24
CA ILE A 41 1.44 13.34 14.20
C ILE A 41 2.64 13.96 13.49
N PHE A 42 3.09 13.38 12.38
CA PHE A 42 4.23 13.91 11.63
C PHE A 42 3.94 15.28 11.01
N THR A 43 2.71 15.53 10.57
CA THR A 43 2.29 16.85 10.06
C THR A 43 2.37 17.91 11.14
N PHE A 44 1.86 17.60 12.34
CA PHE A 44 1.90 18.50 13.49
C PHE A 44 3.35 18.80 13.90
N LEU A 45 4.18 17.76 14.01
CA LEU A 45 5.57 17.90 14.43
C LEU A 45 6.42 18.64 13.37
N PHE A 46 6.15 18.44 12.08
CA PHE A 46 6.81 19.15 10.99
C PHE A 46 6.40 20.63 10.94
N THR A 47 5.11 20.93 11.07
CA THR A 47 4.58 22.32 11.09
C THR A 47 5.21 23.14 12.22
N ASN A 48 5.39 22.53 13.39
CA ASN A 48 6.02 23.17 14.54
C ASN A 48 7.56 23.17 14.49
N ARG A 49 8.16 22.82 13.34
CA ARG A 49 9.61 22.76 13.10
C ARG A 49 10.39 21.86 14.07
N PHE A 50 9.73 20.94 14.78
CA PHE A 50 10.39 19.99 15.67
C PHE A 50 11.21 18.94 14.91
N LEU A 51 10.90 18.68 13.63
CA LEU A 51 11.43 17.54 12.87
C LEU A 51 12.03 17.88 11.50
N LEU A 52 12.84 18.93 11.41
CA LEU A 52 13.55 19.29 10.18
C LEU A 52 14.82 18.45 9.92
N SER A 53 15.00 17.33 10.62
CA SER A 53 16.18 16.46 10.48
C SER A 53 15.90 15.24 9.60
N PHE A 54 16.91 14.83 8.82
CA PHE A 54 16.93 13.62 8.00
C PHE A 54 16.53 12.35 8.78
N VAL A 55 16.87 12.28 10.08
CA VAL A 55 16.49 11.16 10.95
C VAL A 55 14.98 10.98 11.03
N TRP A 56 14.23 12.09 11.15
CA TRP A 56 12.78 12.05 11.25
C TRP A 56 12.11 11.68 9.93
N LEU A 57 12.71 12.07 8.80
CA LEU A 57 12.28 11.62 7.48
C LEU A 57 12.43 10.09 7.35
N LEU A 58 13.54 9.50 7.83
CA LEU A 58 13.71 8.05 7.82
C LEU A 58 12.69 7.34 8.71
N VAL A 59 12.43 7.84 9.92
CA VAL A 59 11.40 7.28 10.80
C VAL A 59 10.02 7.35 10.15
N PHE A 60 9.70 8.47 9.49
CA PHE A 60 8.46 8.62 8.74
C PHE A 60 8.34 7.56 7.63
N LEU A 61 9.39 7.37 6.82
CA LEU A 61 9.40 6.40 5.72
C LEU A 61 9.28 4.95 6.24
N ILE A 62 9.99 4.61 7.31
CA ILE A 62 9.93 3.26 7.92
C ILE A 62 8.52 3.01 8.49
N GLY A 63 7.98 3.93 9.28
CA GLY A 63 6.65 3.78 9.85
C GLY A 63 5.58 3.69 8.77
N PHE A 64 5.72 4.46 7.69
CA PHE A 64 4.87 4.34 6.52
C PHE A 64 4.94 2.96 5.86
N MET A 65 6.14 2.43 5.61
CA MET A 65 6.30 1.09 5.06
C MET A 65 5.59 0.06 5.94
N VAL A 66 5.77 0.12 7.25
CA VAL A 66 5.14 -0.80 8.21
C VAL A 66 3.60 -0.73 8.12
N ILE A 67 3.01 0.46 8.01
CA ILE A 67 1.55 0.63 7.96
C ILE A 67 0.95 0.14 6.63
N ILE A 68 1.63 0.40 5.50
CA ILE A 68 1.14 -0.01 4.17
C ILE A 68 1.36 -1.50 3.89
N TRP A 69 2.43 -2.08 4.42
CA TRP A 69 2.89 -3.41 4.05
C TRP A 69 1.80 -4.50 4.15
N PRO A 70 0.96 -4.55 5.20
CA PRO A 70 -0.17 -5.48 5.29
C PRO A 70 -1.21 -5.31 4.17
N THR A 71 -1.53 -4.07 3.83
CA THR A 71 -2.48 -3.73 2.75
C THR A 71 -1.93 -4.14 1.39
N ALA A 72 -0.65 -3.85 1.14
CA ALA A 72 0.02 -4.24 -0.10
C ALA A 72 0.10 -5.77 -0.22
N SER A 73 0.43 -6.47 0.87
CA SER A 73 0.48 -7.94 0.91
C SER A 73 -0.90 -8.55 0.60
N ALA A 74 -1.97 -8.02 1.19
CA ALA A 74 -3.34 -8.49 0.91
C ALA A 74 -3.75 -8.28 -0.56
N ALA A 75 -3.37 -7.15 -1.17
CA ALA A 75 -3.56 -6.93 -2.60
C ALA A 75 -2.77 -7.94 -3.45
N MET A 76 -1.51 -8.21 -3.09
CA MET A 76 -0.66 -9.18 -3.80
C MET A 76 -1.17 -10.62 -3.71
N ARG A 77 -1.74 -11.05 -2.56
CA ARG A 77 -2.39 -12.37 -2.45
C ARG A 77 -3.55 -12.51 -3.45
N ARG A 78 -4.34 -11.44 -3.65
CA ARG A 78 -5.40 -11.40 -4.67
C ARG A 78 -4.86 -11.39 -6.09
N VAL A 79 -3.73 -10.72 -6.33
CA VAL A 79 -3.06 -10.76 -7.63
C VAL A 79 -2.64 -12.17 -8.00
N ASN A 80 -2.04 -12.89 -7.04
CA ASN A 80 -1.61 -14.27 -7.23
C ASN A 80 -2.80 -15.19 -7.55
N ASP A 81 -3.99 -14.92 -6.99
CA ASP A 81 -5.22 -15.65 -7.32
C ASP A 81 -5.70 -15.43 -8.77
N VAL A 82 -5.43 -14.28 -9.40
CA VAL A 82 -5.93 -13.97 -10.77
C VAL A 82 -4.88 -14.30 -11.83
N GLY A 83 -3.60 -14.36 -11.42
CA GLY A 83 -2.47 -14.57 -12.30
C GLY A 83 -1.94 -13.26 -12.90
N ILE A 84 -0.62 -13.16 -12.96
CA ILE A 84 0.17 -12.01 -13.42
C ILE A 84 -0.13 -11.65 -14.90
N ASN A 85 -0.74 -12.57 -15.66
CA ASN A 85 -1.06 -12.37 -17.07
C ASN A 85 -2.43 -11.72 -17.31
N SER A 86 -3.25 -11.51 -16.28
CA SER A 86 -4.58 -10.90 -16.43
C SER A 86 -4.52 -9.44 -16.88
N SER A 87 -5.50 -9.02 -17.69
CA SER A 87 -5.64 -7.62 -18.12
C SER A 87 -5.79 -6.67 -16.93
N LEU A 88 -6.55 -7.09 -15.91
CA LEU A 88 -6.73 -6.33 -14.65
C LEU A 88 -5.41 -6.11 -13.91
N PHE A 89 -4.56 -7.13 -13.79
CA PHE A 89 -3.23 -6.96 -13.20
C PHE A 89 -2.38 -5.98 -14.01
N LYS A 90 -2.37 -6.10 -15.35
CA LYS A 90 -1.61 -5.19 -16.22
C LYS A 90 -2.06 -3.73 -16.07
N SER A 91 -3.36 -3.47 -16.04
CA SER A 91 -3.91 -2.12 -15.84
C SER A 91 -3.55 -1.53 -14.47
N MET A 92 -3.64 -2.33 -13.40
CA MET A 92 -3.32 -1.88 -12.04
C MET A 92 -1.82 -1.68 -11.84
N ARG A 93 -0.97 -2.55 -12.42
CA ARG A 93 0.48 -2.36 -12.47
C ARG A 93 0.84 -1.09 -13.23
N PHE A 94 0.15 -0.79 -14.33
CA PHE A 94 0.36 0.45 -15.08
C PHE A 94 0.02 1.69 -14.24
N LEU A 95 -1.11 1.69 -13.51
CA LEU A 95 -1.48 2.76 -12.58
C LEU A 95 -0.43 2.95 -11.48
N TYR A 96 0.05 1.86 -10.87
CA TYR A 96 1.11 1.94 -9.87
C TYR A 96 2.42 2.48 -10.45
N SER A 97 2.80 2.07 -11.67
CA SER A 97 3.98 2.59 -12.36
C SER A 97 3.88 4.08 -12.68
N ILE A 98 2.69 4.60 -13.05
CA ILE A 98 2.47 6.06 -13.22
C ILE A 98 2.77 6.78 -11.91
N LEU A 99 2.32 6.23 -10.77
CA LEU A 99 2.53 6.84 -9.47
C LEU A 99 4.01 6.86 -9.07
N LEU A 100 4.74 5.78 -9.33
CA LEU A 100 6.19 5.73 -9.16
C LEU A 100 6.92 6.70 -10.09
N LEU A 101 6.52 6.77 -11.36
CA LEU A 101 7.09 7.69 -12.34
C LEU A 101 6.86 9.14 -11.94
N GLY A 102 5.66 9.50 -11.48
CA GLY A 102 5.34 10.81 -10.95
C GLY A 102 6.22 11.17 -9.75
N GLY A 103 6.39 10.24 -8.81
CA GLY A 103 7.30 10.42 -7.67
C GLY A 103 8.76 10.60 -8.10
N ALA A 104 9.24 9.81 -9.06
CA ALA A 104 10.59 9.89 -9.60
C ALA A 104 10.84 11.19 -10.37
N LEU A 105 9.87 11.65 -11.16
CA LEU A 105 9.95 12.93 -11.86
C LEU A 105 9.99 14.11 -10.88
N ILE A 106 9.15 14.08 -9.85
CA ILE A 106 9.19 15.07 -8.76
C ILE A 106 10.57 15.07 -8.08
N TYR A 107 11.17 13.89 -7.87
CA TYR A 107 12.50 13.77 -7.29
C TYR A 107 13.62 14.28 -8.23
N LEU A 108 13.58 13.93 -9.52
CA LEU A 108 14.57 14.37 -10.50
C LEU A 108 14.51 15.88 -10.73
N LEU A 109 13.32 16.46 -10.87
CA LEU A 109 13.14 17.91 -10.96
C LEU A 109 13.79 18.61 -9.75
N LYS A 110 13.76 18.02 -8.55
CA LYS A 110 14.42 18.60 -7.38
C LYS A 110 15.94 18.61 -7.46
N ILE A 111 16.56 17.55 -8.01
CA ILE A 111 18.03 17.49 -8.21
C ILE A 111 18.48 18.58 -9.18
N PHE A 112 17.76 18.76 -10.28
CA PHE A 112 18.16 19.71 -11.33
C PHE A 112 17.81 21.17 -11.00
N PHE A 113 16.77 21.44 -10.18
CA PHE A 113 16.31 22.80 -9.87
C PHE A 113 16.66 23.29 -8.45
N ASN A 114 17.47 22.55 -7.69
CA ASN A 114 17.97 22.93 -6.35
C ASN A 114 16.86 23.34 -5.36
N ILE A 115 15.72 22.64 -5.43
CA ILE A 115 14.56 22.91 -4.58
C ILE A 115 14.79 22.29 -3.20
N LYS A 116 14.62 23.07 -2.13
CA LYS A 116 14.92 22.63 -0.75
C LYS A 116 13.96 21.52 -0.30
N LEU A 117 14.51 20.32 -0.08
CA LEU A 117 13.83 19.08 0.31
C LEU A 117 12.98 19.13 1.60
N LEU A 118 13.13 20.17 2.41
CA LEU A 118 12.55 20.29 3.76
C LEU A 118 11.46 21.37 3.87
N GLU A 119 10.89 21.83 2.76
CA GLU A 119 9.77 22.78 2.80
C GLU A 119 8.41 22.07 3.00
N ILE A 120 7.45 22.77 3.59
CA ILE A 120 6.09 22.27 3.88
C ILE A 120 5.37 21.73 2.64
N SER A 121 5.58 22.38 1.49
CA SER A 121 5.05 21.92 0.19
C SER A 121 5.53 20.51 -0.18
N HIS A 122 6.72 20.10 0.27
CA HIS A 122 7.35 18.83 -0.06
C HIS A 122 6.81 17.71 0.81
N PHE A 123 6.69 17.98 2.11
CA PHE A 123 6.05 17.05 3.05
C PHE A 123 4.63 16.72 2.57
N ASN A 124 3.87 17.72 2.11
CA ASN A 124 2.54 17.51 1.53
C ASN A 124 2.55 16.63 0.27
N ALA A 125 3.52 16.81 -0.63
CA ALA A 125 3.64 15.97 -1.83
C ALA A 125 3.95 14.50 -1.49
N TYR A 126 4.84 14.26 -0.52
CA TYR A 126 5.12 12.91 -0.02
C TYR A 126 3.88 12.27 0.61
N MET A 127 3.15 13.06 1.40
CA MET A 127 1.91 12.64 2.04
C MET A 127 0.83 12.29 1.02
N MET A 128 0.67 13.08 -0.04
CA MET A 128 -0.24 12.75 -1.14
C MET A 128 0.14 11.44 -1.82
N MET A 129 1.43 11.24 -2.14
CA MET A 129 1.91 10.00 -2.76
C MET A 129 1.64 8.78 -1.88
N VAL A 130 1.85 8.91 -0.57
CA VAL A 130 1.53 7.94 0.48
C VAL A 130 0.04 7.56 0.44
N PHE A 131 -0.86 8.54 0.55
CA PHE A 131 -2.31 8.27 0.54
C PHE A 131 -2.78 7.69 -0.79
N SER A 132 -2.28 8.20 -1.92
CA SER A 132 -2.64 7.67 -3.24
C SER A 132 -2.19 6.22 -3.42
N SER A 133 -1.00 5.84 -2.93
CA SER A 133 -0.55 4.44 -2.98
C SER A 133 -1.44 3.50 -2.17
N TYR A 134 -1.87 3.92 -0.97
CA TYR A 134 -2.79 3.17 -0.12
C TYR A 134 -4.15 2.95 -0.80
N ILE A 135 -4.69 4.00 -1.43
CA ILE A 135 -5.95 3.92 -2.19
C ILE A 135 -5.80 2.97 -3.38
N ILE A 136 -4.69 3.02 -4.12
CA ILE A 136 -4.45 2.09 -5.23
C ILE A 136 -4.45 0.64 -4.75
N PHE A 137 -3.80 0.31 -3.63
CA PHE A 137 -3.82 -1.05 -3.10
C PHE A 137 -5.22 -1.51 -2.69
N ILE A 138 -6.04 -0.63 -2.12
CA ILE A 138 -7.45 -0.92 -1.84
C ILE A 138 -8.22 -1.19 -3.13
N LEU A 139 -8.09 -0.32 -4.12
CA LEU A 139 -8.75 -0.50 -5.42
C LEU A 139 -8.32 -1.81 -6.06
N TRP A 140 -7.05 -2.17 -5.95
CA TRP A 140 -6.54 -3.43 -6.45
C TRP A 140 -7.21 -4.63 -5.75
N TYR A 141 -7.29 -4.59 -4.42
CA TYR A 141 -7.97 -5.63 -3.65
C TYR A 141 -9.47 -5.75 -4.01
N CYS A 142 -10.16 -4.64 -4.22
CA CYS A 142 -11.59 -4.61 -4.53
C CYS A 142 -11.93 -5.10 -5.94
N THR A 143 -11.08 -4.77 -6.91
CA THR A 143 -11.31 -5.05 -8.34
C THR A 143 -10.95 -6.47 -8.73
N LEU A 144 -10.04 -7.11 -7.98
CA LEU A 144 -9.65 -8.48 -8.26
C LEU A 144 -10.74 -9.47 -7.78
N PRO A 145 -11.22 -10.37 -8.67
CA PRO A 145 -12.24 -11.33 -8.31
C PRO A 145 -11.77 -12.24 -7.18
N SER A 146 -12.67 -12.53 -6.23
CA SER A 146 -12.34 -13.40 -5.09
C SER A 146 -12.27 -14.89 -5.46
N ASN A 147 -12.80 -15.26 -6.63
CA ASN A 147 -12.91 -16.62 -7.13
C ASN A 147 -12.53 -16.65 -8.62
N ARG A 148 -11.36 -17.22 -8.95
CA ARG A 148 -11.11 -18.04 -10.16
C ARG A 148 -9.60 -18.28 -10.34
N TYR A 149 -9.10 -19.39 -9.78
CA TYR A 149 -8.03 -20.15 -10.45
C TYR A 149 -8.01 -21.63 -10.03
N ASN A 150 -8.35 -21.96 -8.78
CA ASN A 150 -8.38 -23.36 -8.36
C ASN A 150 -9.57 -24.16 -8.91
N GLY A 151 -10.66 -23.54 -9.33
CA GLY A 151 -11.76 -24.26 -9.97
C GLY A 151 -11.37 -24.88 -11.31
N TYR A 152 -10.50 -24.22 -12.09
CA TYR A 152 -10.15 -24.70 -13.44
C TYR A 152 -9.05 -25.77 -13.41
N ASN A 153 -8.10 -25.69 -12.48
CA ASN A 153 -7.08 -26.74 -12.29
C ASN A 153 -7.60 -27.94 -11.52
N SER A 154 -8.44 -27.76 -10.49
CA SER A 154 -9.09 -28.90 -9.80
C SER A 154 -10.04 -29.66 -10.74
N LEU A 155 -10.78 -28.97 -11.62
CA LEU A 155 -11.58 -29.62 -12.66
C LEU A 155 -10.75 -30.31 -13.75
N LYS A 156 -9.49 -29.92 -13.94
CA LYS A 156 -8.56 -30.58 -14.87
C LYS A 156 -7.88 -31.81 -14.25
N GLU A 157 -7.63 -31.78 -12.95
CA GLU A 157 -7.10 -32.92 -12.18
C GLU A 157 -8.17 -33.97 -11.87
N LEU A 158 -9.44 -33.57 -11.72
CA LEU A 158 -10.58 -34.50 -11.58
C LEU A 158 -10.99 -35.17 -12.90
N ASN A 159 -10.55 -34.65 -14.04
CA ASN A 159 -10.84 -35.18 -15.39
C ASN A 159 -9.61 -35.83 -16.06
N LYS A 160 -8.59 -36.19 -15.28
CA LYS A 160 -7.46 -37.02 -15.70
C LYS A 160 -7.50 -38.35 -14.96
#